data_AF-A0A7Y0S1P9-F1
#
_entry.id   AF-A0A7Y0S1P9-F1
#
_cell.length_a   1.000
_cell.length_b   1.000
_cell.length_c   1.000
_cell.angle_alpha   90.00
_cell.angle_beta   90.00
_cell.angle_gamma   90.00
#
_symmetry.space_group_name_H-M   'P 1'
#
loop_
_entity.id
_entity.type
_entity.pdbx_description
1 polymer ?
#
loop_
_entity_poly.entity_id
_entity_poly.type
_entity_poly.pdbx_seq_one_letter_code
_entity_poly.pdbx_strand_id
1 'polypeptide(L)'
;AFVLHMIHQLNETGTLAVVVPHGILFRGAAEGHIRKHLIEKKNYLDAVIGLPAGIFFGTGIPTCILVFKKTRKHADNVLFIDASNHFE
;
A
#
# COMPACT_ATOMS: atom_id res chain seq x y z
N ALA A 1 -3.08 11.56 3.42
CA ALA A 1 -2.07 12.48 4.00
C ALA A 1 -0.82 11.74 4.46
N PHE A 2 -0.88 10.88 5.48
CA PHE A 2 0.32 10.20 6.04
C PHE A 2 1.14 9.38 5.05
N VAL A 3 0.50 8.57 4.20
CA VAL A 3 1.22 7.77 3.18
C VAL A 3 2.07 8.65 2.26
N LEU A 4 1.53 9.79 1.81
CA LEU A 4 2.27 10.73 0.98
C LEU A 4 3.43 11.38 1.73
N HIS A 5 3.24 11.73 3.00
CA HIS A 5 4.30 12.27 3.84
C HIS A 5 5.44 11.27 4.01
N MET A 6 5.14 10.00 4.30
CA MET A 6 6.14 8.95 4.42
C MET A 6 6.89 8.69 3.11
N ILE A 7 6.19 8.67 1.96
CA ILE A 7 6.82 8.52 0.64
C ILE A 7 7.75 9.71 0.34
N HIS A 8 7.37 10.93 0.73
CA HIS A 8 8.18 12.12 0.50
C HIS A 8 9.50 12.08 1.28
N GLN A 9 9.48 11.59 2.52
CA GLN A 9 10.66 11.46 3.39
C GLN A 9 11.56 10.26 3.03
N LEU A 10 11.07 9.32 2.22
CA LEU A 10 11.82 8.14 1.83
C LEU A 10 13.00 8.51 0.92
N ASN A 11 14.18 7.94 1.14
CA ASN A 11 15.33 8.12 0.25
C ASN A 11 15.10 7.43 -1.12
N GLU A 12 15.88 7.79 -2.14
CA GLU A 12 15.68 7.33 -3.53
C GLU A 12 15.80 5.80 -3.72
N THR A 13 16.58 5.13 -2.87
CA THR A 13 16.71 3.66 -2.83
C THR A 13 15.86 3.01 -1.74
N GLY A 14 14.98 3.78 -1.09
CA GLY A 14 14.24 3.37 0.08
C GLY A 14 13.06 2.47 -0.20
N THR A 15 12.68 1.75 0.86
CA THR A 15 11.46 0.95 0.93
C THR A 15 10.61 1.39 2.11
N LEU A 16 9.33 1.60 1.87
CA LEU A 16 8.30 1.89 2.87
C LEU A 16 7.32 0.73 2.91
N ALA A 17 7.01 0.23 4.10
CA ALA A 17 5.88 -0.67 4.34
C ALA A 17 4.93 0.01 5.34
N VAL A 18 3.66 0.14 4.97
CA VAL A 18 2.66 0.84 5.81
C VAL A 18 1.36 0.06 5.88
N VAL A 19 0.83 -0.08 7.10
CA VAL A 19 -0.50 -0.66 7.36
C VAL A 19 -1.58 0.40 7.12
N VAL A 20 -2.59 0.05 6.34
CA VAL A 20 -3.72 0.92 5.99
C VAL A 20 -5.02 0.13 5.88
N PRO A 21 -6.19 0.75 6.08
CA PRO A 21 -7.47 0.10 5.78
C PRO A 21 -7.63 -0.18 4.28
N HIS A 22 -8.32 -1.26 3.92
CA HIS A 22 -8.58 -1.63 2.51
C HIS A 22 -9.19 -0.51 1.65
N GLY A 23 -9.93 0.41 2.27
CA GLY A 23 -10.56 1.52 1.55
C GLY A 23 -9.62 2.36 0.69
N ILE A 24 -8.33 2.45 1.01
CA ILE A 24 -7.35 3.19 0.19
C ILE A 24 -7.19 2.61 -1.23
N LEU A 25 -7.51 1.32 -1.42
CA LEU A 25 -7.38 0.64 -2.70
C LEU A 25 -8.48 1.05 -3.68
N PHE A 26 -9.67 1.42 -3.19
CA PHE A 26 -10.85 1.64 -4.02
C PHE A 26 -11.56 2.97 -3.83
N ARG A 27 -11.26 3.74 -2.76
CA ARG A 27 -11.80 5.10 -2.62
C ARG A 27 -11.42 5.96 -3.83
N GLY A 28 -12.41 6.69 -4.32
CA GLY A 28 -12.34 7.52 -5.53
C GLY A 28 -11.96 8.97 -5.23
N ALA A 29 -12.50 9.90 -6.03
CA ALA A 29 -12.25 11.33 -5.92
C ALA A 29 -10.74 11.65 -5.82
N ALA A 30 -10.34 12.52 -4.90
CA ALA A 30 -8.94 12.89 -4.68
C ALA A 30 -8.02 11.68 -4.44
N GLU A 31 -8.47 10.66 -3.69
CA GLU A 31 -7.66 9.46 -3.42
C GLU A 31 -7.41 8.63 -4.68
N GLY A 32 -8.39 8.56 -5.58
CA GLY A 32 -8.23 7.90 -6.88
C GLY A 32 -7.17 8.58 -7.74
N HIS A 33 -7.16 9.92 -7.79
CA HIS A 33 -6.14 10.67 -8.53
C HIS A 33 -4.75 10.48 -7.95
N ILE A 34 -4.62 10.51 -6.63
CA ILE A 34 -3.35 10.28 -5.92
C ILE A 34 -2.84 8.87 -6.21
N ARG A 35 -3.70 7.85 -6.11
CA ARG A 35 -3.33 6.45 -6.38
C ARG A 35 -2.82 6.27 -7.81
N LYS A 36 -3.54 6.82 -8.80
CA LYS A 36 -3.09 6.81 -10.21
C LYS A 36 -1.73 7.48 -10.37
N HIS A 37 -1.51 8.64 -9.75
CA HIS A 37 -0.22 9.33 -9.84
C HIS A 37 0.94 8.49 -9.27
N LEU A 38 0.74 7.87 -8.10
CA LEU A 38 1.76 7.03 -7.46
C LEU A 38 2.10 5.77 -8.27
N ILE A 39 1.12 5.20 -8.97
CA ILE A 39 1.29 3.99 -9.78
C ILE A 39 1.83 4.34 -11.17
N GLU A 40 1.14 5.21 -11.92
CA GLU A 40 1.41 5.44 -13.35
C GLU A 40 2.56 6.43 -13.59
N LYS A 41 2.71 7.45 -12.75
CA LYS A 41 3.70 8.52 -12.97
C LYS A 41 4.96 8.33 -12.15
N LYS A 42 4.82 7.85 -10.91
CA LYS A 42 5.96 7.61 -10.02
C LYS A 42 6.47 6.17 -10.08
N ASN A 43 5.60 5.21 -10.40
CA ASN A 43 5.91 3.79 -10.34
C ASN A 43 6.49 3.38 -8.97
N TYR A 44 5.85 3.80 -7.88
CA TYR A 44 6.38 3.55 -6.53
C TYR A 44 5.73 2.37 -5.81
N LEU A 45 4.51 1.99 -6.17
CA LEU A 45 3.82 0.88 -5.51
C LEU A 45 4.42 -0.46 -5.99
N ASP A 46 5.01 -1.22 -5.08
CA ASP A 46 5.67 -2.48 -5.39
C ASP A 46 4.81 -3.70 -5.07
N ALA A 47 4.14 -3.67 -3.91
CA ALA A 47 3.26 -4.75 -3.49
C ALA A 47 2.09 -4.27 -2.63
N VAL A 48 1.02 -5.07 -2.62
CA VAL A 48 -0.14 -4.96 -1.75
C VAL A 48 -0.35 -6.31 -1.07
N ILE A 49 -0.39 -6.32 0.27
CA ILE A 49 -0.55 -7.54 1.07
C ILE A 49 -1.83 -7.40 1.88
N GLY A 50 -2.88 -8.16 1.55
CA GLY A 50 -4.11 -8.19 2.32
C GLY A 50 -3.92 -8.98 3.61
N LEU A 51 -4.35 -8.44 4.76
CA LEU A 51 -4.23 -9.08 6.06
C LEU A 51 -5.57 -9.69 6.52
N PRO A 52 -5.56 -10.65 7.46
CA PRO A 52 -6.77 -11.15 8.10
C PRO A 52 -7.60 -10.04 8.74
N ALA A 53 -8.93 -10.20 8.71
CA ALA A 53 -9.83 -9.32 9.43
C ALA A 53 -9.67 -9.49 10.95
N GLY A 54 -9.83 -8.40 11.71
CA GLY A 54 -9.75 -8.46 13.18
C GLY A 54 -8.36 -8.68 13.78
N ILE A 55 -7.29 -8.62 12.96
CA ILE A 55 -5.90 -8.76 13.44
C ILE A 55 -5.43 -7.61 14.35
N PHE A 56 -6.10 -6.45 14.28
CA PHE A 56 -5.82 -5.29 15.13
C PHE A 56 -6.87 -5.13 16.23
N PHE A 57 -6.42 -4.92 17.47
CA PHE A 57 -7.32 -4.63 18.58
C PHE A 57 -8.17 -3.38 18.32
N GLY A 58 -9.45 -3.44 18.69
CA GLY A 58 -10.36 -2.29 18.62
C GLY A 58 -11.01 -2.04 17.25
N THR A 59 -10.80 -2.90 16.24
CA THR A 59 -11.54 -2.81 14.97
C THR A 59 -11.59 -4.14 14.21
N GLY A 60 -12.75 -4.46 13.61
CA GLY A 60 -12.92 -5.60 12.70
C GLY A 60 -12.61 -5.27 11.24
N ILE A 61 -12.17 -4.04 10.94
CA ILE A 61 -11.96 -3.58 9.56
C ILE A 61 -10.78 -4.32 8.92
N PRO A 62 -10.94 -4.90 7.71
CA PRO A 62 -9.83 -5.46 6.95
C PRO A 62 -8.76 -4.41 6.61
N THR A 63 -7.51 -4.79 6.79
CA THR A 63 -6.34 -3.93 6.55
C THR A 63 -5.38 -4.60 5.56
N CYS A 64 -4.54 -3.79 4.93
CA CYS A 64 -3.47 -4.27 4.07
C CYS A 64 -2.16 -3.54 4.37
N ILE A 65 -1.06 -4.16 3.97
CA ILE A 65 0.26 -3.53 3.91
C ILE A 65 0.48 -3.07 2.48
N LEU A 66 0.79 -1.79 2.32
CA LEU A 66 1.30 -1.26 1.06
C LEU A 66 2.83 -1.17 1.14
N VAL A 67 3.49 -1.76 0.15
CA VAL A 67 4.94 -1.68 -0.01
C VAL A 67 5.26 -0.69 -1.12
N PHE A 68 5.95 0.39 -0.79
CA PHE A 68 6.43 1.37 -1.74
C PHE A 68 7.95 1.30 -1.85
N LYS A 69 8.47 1.42 -3.08
CA LYS A 69 9.89 1.55 -3.39
C LYS A 69 10.09 2.66 -4.39
N LYS A 70 10.95 3.63 -4.09
CA LYS A 70 11.28 4.69 -5.07
C LYS A 70 12.05 4.14 -6.28
N THR A 71 12.79 3.06 -6.08
CA THR A 71 13.49 2.31 -7.14
C THR A 71 13.03 0.85 -7.13
N ARG A 72 12.22 0.45 -8.13
CA ARG A 72 11.67 -0.91 -8.24
C ARG A 72 12.56 -1.81 -9.10
N LYS A 73 12.74 -3.06 -8.66
CA LYS A 73 13.44 -4.09 -9.46
C LYS A 73 12.55 -4.68 -10.55
N HIS A 74 11.26 -4.85 -10.26
CA HIS A 74 10.26 -5.37 -11.19
C HIS A 74 9.27 -4.24 -11.49
N ALA A 75 9.64 -3.36 -12.42
CA ALA A 75 8.92 -2.12 -12.69
C ALA A 75 7.57 -2.33 -13.39
N ASP A 76 7.33 -3.51 -13.97
CA ASP A 76 6.23 -3.74 -14.91
C ASP A 76 4.91 -4.13 -14.22
N ASN A 77 4.97 -4.70 -13.01
CA ASN A 77 3.78 -5.29 -12.36
C ASN A 77 3.76 -5.02 -10.87
N VAL A 78 2.60 -4.78 -10.28
CA VAL A 78 2.42 -4.69 -8.82
C VAL A 78 2.10 -6.08 -8.27
N LEU A 79 2.81 -6.53 -7.22
CA LEU A 79 2.55 -7.83 -6.59
C LEU A 79 1.36 -7.75 -5.63
N PHE A 80 0.40 -8.64 -5.78
CA PHE A 80 -0.71 -8.80 -4.83
C PHE A 80 -0.53 -10.12 -4.06
N ILE A 81 -0.61 -10.03 -2.73
CA ILE A 81 -0.55 -11.17 -1.81
C ILE A 81 -1.82 -11.17 -0.97
N ASP A 82 -2.53 -12.30 -0.94
CA ASP A 82 -3.68 -12.52 -0.07
C ASP A 82 -3.25 -13.35 1.14
N ALA A 83 -3.12 -12.70 2.30
CA ALA A 83 -2.85 -13.37 3.57
C ALA A 83 -4.11 -13.49 4.45
N SER A 84 -5.31 -13.24 3.90
CA SER A 84 -6.56 -13.15 4.69
C SER A 84 -6.92 -14.42 5.45
N ASN A 85 -6.48 -15.59 4.97
CA ASN A 85 -6.72 -16.90 5.58
C ASN A 85 -5.50 -17.45 6.36
N HIS A 86 -4.46 -16.63 6.57
CA HIS A 86 -3.22 -17.04 7.24
C HIS A 86 -3.17 -16.52 8.68
N PHE A 87 -4.01 -17.10 9.55
CA PHE A 87 -4.01 -16.86 10.99
C PHE A 87 -3.99 -18.20 11.73
N GLU A 88 -3.08 -18.35 12.71
CA GLU A 88 -3.04 -19.45 13.68
C GLU A 88 -3.42 -18.93 15.07
#